data_AF-A0A1F8QQG5-F1
#
_entry.id   AF-A0A1F8QQG5-F1
#
_cell.length_a   1.000
_cell.length_b   1.000
_cell.length_c   1.000
_cell.angle_alpha   90.00
_cell.angle_beta   90.00
_cell.angle_gamma   90.00
#
_symmetry.space_group_name_H-M   'P 1'
#
loop_
_entity.id
_entity.type
_entity.pdbx_description
1 polymer ?
#
loop_
_entity_poly.entity_id
_entity_poly.type
_entity_poly.pdbx_seq_one_letter_code
_entity_poly.pdbx_strand_id
1 'polypeptide(L)' 'MLEWIGIPVGTWLVFGIILVPVLGMLAGWFLGKTRDFRLAFRGLAYLLTMTVVLWGGLFALSMLIQFVFFPP' A
#
# COMPACT_ATOMS: atom_id res chain seq x y z
N MET A 1 -9.36 -23.84 2.60
CA MET A 1 -8.81 -24.43 3.85
C MET A 1 -8.49 -23.39 4.95
N LEU A 2 -8.97 -22.13 4.86
CA LEU A 2 -8.75 -21.07 5.86
C LEU A 2 -10.05 -20.42 6.38
N GLU A 3 -11.22 -20.94 5.98
CA GLU A 3 -12.54 -20.34 6.28
C GLU A 3 -12.97 -20.56 7.73
N TRP A 4 -12.35 -21.51 8.45
CA TRP A 4 -12.63 -21.81 9.86
C TRP A 4 -12.20 -20.71 10.84
N ILE A 5 -11.46 -19.70 10.37
CA ILE A 5 -11.01 -18.54 11.15
C ILE A 5 -11.92 -17.32 10.92
N GLY A 6 -12.96 -17.44 10.07
CA GLY A 6 -13.83 -16.33 9.69
C GLY A 6 -13.16 -15.29 8.79
N ILE A 7 -11.96 -15.58 8.27
CA ILE A 7 -11.19 -14.66 7.41
C ILE A 7 -11.29 -15.16 5.96
N PRO A 8 -11.77 -14.33 5.01
CA PRO A 8 -11.76 -14.67 3.59
C PRO A 8 -10.35 -14.97 3.10
N VAL A 9 -10.22 -15.97 2.21
CA VAL A 9 -8.92 -16.41 1.66
C VAL A 9 -8.13 -15.25 1.04
N GLY A 10 -8.82 -14.37 0.31
CA GLY A 10 -8.20 -13.18 -0.29
C GLY A 10 -7.58 -12.24 0.74
N THR A 11 -8.22 -12.06 1.90
CA THR A 11 -7.72 -11.21 2.98
C THR A 11 -6.42 -11.77 3.56
N TRP A 12 -6.37 -13.06 3.88
CA TRP A 12 -5.14 -13.67 4.40
C TRP A 12 -4.01 -13.69 3.37
N LEU A 13 -4.33 -13.89 2.10
CA LEU A 13 -3.34 -13.86 1.02
C LEU A 13 -2.71 -12.47 0.90
N VAL A 14 -3.53 -11.41 0.86
CA VAL A 14 -3.03 -10.03 0.70
C VAL A 14 -2.32 -9.56 1.96
N PHE A 15 -2.95 -9.64 3.12
CA PHE A 15 -2.41 -9.05 4.34
C PHE A 15 -1.37 -9.94 5.04
N GLY A 16 -1.47 -11.26 4.90
CA GLY A 16 -0.52 -12.21 5.49
C GLY A 16 0.65 -12.51 4.57
N ILE A 17 0.39 -12.99 3.35
CA ILE A 17 1.47 -13.51 2.49
C ILE A 17 2.16 -12.40 1.71
N ILE A 18 1.42 -11.42 1.20
CA ILE A 18 2.00 -10.35 0.37
C ILE A 18 2.51 -9.19 1.23
N LEU A 19 1.67 -8.70 2.15
CA LEU A 19 1.98 -7.48 2.91
C LEU A 19 3.09 -7.69 3.95
N VAL A 20 3.13 -8.84 4.64
CA VAL A 20 4.16 -9.12 5.66
C VAL A 20 5.59 -9.03 5.10
N PRO A 21 5.96 -9.65 3.96
CA PRO A 21 7.29 -9.49 3.39
C PRO A 21 7.62 -8.04 3.01
N VAL A 22 6.64 -7.28 2.52
CA VAL A 22 6.83 -5.86 2.19
C VAL A 22 7.12 -5.04 3.44
N LEU A 23 6.37 -5.25 4.52
CA LEU A 23 6.62 -4.61 5.81
C LEU A 23 7.97 -5.05 6.40
N GLY A 24 8.35 -6.32 6.23
CA GLY A 24 9.66 -6.84 6.61
C GLY A 24 10.81 -6.17 5.85
N MET A 25 10.65 -5.94 4.56
CA MET A 25 11.64 -5.24 3.72
C MET A 25 11.78 -3.78 4.16
N LEU A 26 10.66 -3.08 4.41
CA LEU A 26 10.66 -1.71 4.93
C LEU A 26 11.32 -1.64 6.31
N ALA A 27 10.96 -2.54 7.22
CA ALA A 27 11.57 -2.61 8.54
C ALA A 27 13.09 -2.87 8.44
N GLY A 28 13.52 -3.81 7.60
CA GLY A 28 14.94 -4.09 7.35
C GLY A 28 15.69 -2.91 6.75
N TRP A 29 15.04 -2.10 5.89
CA TRP A 29 15.63 -0.90 5.33
C TRP A 29 15.89 0.18 6.40
N PHE A 30 14.96 0.37 7.34
CA PHE A 30 15.12 1.34 8.42
C PHE A 30 16.00 0.85 9.58
N LEU A 31 15.90 -0.42 9.95
CA LEU A 31 16.66 -1.04 11.05
C LEU A 31 18.10 -1.43 10.63
N GLY A 32 18.36 -1.54 9.32
CA GLY A 32 19.70 -1.75 8.79
C GLY A 32 20.64 -0.58 9.10
N LYS A 33 21.95 -0.80 8.91
CA LYS A 33 22.99 0.23 9.11
C LYS A 33 22.87 1.31 8.02
N THR A 34 21.96 2.25 8.23
CA THR A 34 21.72 3.37 7.32
C THR A 34 22.91 4.32 7.42
N ARG A 35 23.79 4.27 6.41
CA ARG A 35 24.99 5.13 6.36
C ARG A 35 24.63 6.62 6.21
N ASP A 36 23.40 6.91 5.76
CA ASP A 36 22.84 8.26 5.62
C ASP A 36 21.31 8.24 5.75
N PHE A 37 20.78 8.85 6.81
CA PHE A 37 19.33 9.00 7.04
C PHE A 37 18.62 9.79 5.94
N ARG A 38 19.33 10.73 5.28
CA ARG A 38 18.74 11.52 4.17
C ARG A 38 18.41 10.63 2.99
N LEU A 39 19.22 9.60 2.73
CA LEU A 39 18.98 8.66 1.63
C LEU A 39 17.76 7.78 1.92
N ALA A 40 17.63 7.27 3.14
CA ALA A 40 16.47 6.47 3.55
C ALA A 40 15.16 7.27 3.47
N PHE A 41 15.17 8.52 3.94
CA PHE A 41 13.99 9.38 3.90
C PHE A 41 13.55 9.74 2.47
N ARG A 42 14.49 9.94 1.54
CA ARG A 42 14.16 10.17 0.11
C ARG A 42 13.43 8.99 -0.51
N GLY A 43 13.87 7.77 -0.19
CA GLY A 43 13.21 6.56 -0.65
C GLY A 43 11.80 6.41 -0.08
N LEU A 44 11.61 6.72 1.21
CA LEU A 44 10.28 6.73 1.83
C LEU A 44 9.37 7.80 1.22
N ALA A 45 9.88 9.01 1.02
CA ALA A 45 9.14 10.10 0.40
C ALA A 45 8.64 9.68 -1.00
N TYR A 46 9.49 9.03 -1.80
CA TYR A 46 9.10 8.52 -3.11
C TYR A 46 7.98 7.48 -3.02
N LEU A 47 8.10 6.50 -2.12
CA LEU A 47 7.08 5.46 -1.93
C LEU A 47 5.74 6.03 -1.46
N LEU A 48 5.77 6.96 -0.50
CA LEU A 48 4.58 7.62 0.01
C LEU A 48 3.90 8.44 -1.09
N THR A 49 4.65 9.27 -1.80
CA THR A 49 4.09 10.09 -2.88
C THR A 49 3.53 9.23 -4.00
N MET A 50 4.23 8.18 -4.42
CA MET A 50 3.73 7.24 -5.43
C MET A 50 2.41 6.60 -4.96
N THR A 51 2.37 6.11 -3.73
CA THR A 51 1.17 5.47 -3.18
C THR A 51 -0.01 6.45 -3.12
N VAL A 52 0.22 7.68 -2.65
CA VAL A 52 -0.79 8.74 -2.59
C VAL A 52 -1.30 9.12 -3.97
N VAL A 53 -0.42 9.25 -4.98
CA VAL A 53 -0.83 9.56 -6.36
C VAL A 53 -1.63 8.42 -6.97
N LEU A 54 -1.23 7.18 -6.74
CA LEU A 54 -1.90 6.00 -7.29
C LEU A 54 -3.30 5.85 -6.69
N TRP A 55 -3.41 5.90 -5.36
CA TRP A 55 -4.70 5.81 -4.67
C TRP A 55 -5.57 7.04 -4.90
N GLY A 56 -5.00 8.25 -4.80
CA GLY A 56 -5.70 9.50 -5.02
C GLY A 56 -6.20 9.65 -6.45
N GLY A 57 -5.41 9.20 -7.44
CA GLY A 57 -5.82 9.16 -8.84
C GLY A 57 -6.96 8.17 -9.09
N LEU A 58 -6.88 6.95 -8.53
CA LEU A 58 -7.97 5.98 -8.60
C LEU A 58 -9.25 6.50 -7.94
N PHE A 59 -9.13 7.15 -6.77
CA PHE A 59 -10.25 7.78 -6.09
C PHE A 59 -10.87 8.90 -6.94
N ALA A 60 -10.07 9.83 -7.46
CA ALA A 60 -10.53 10.91 -8.32
C ALA A 60 -11.21 10.38 -9.59
N LEU A 61 -10.66 9.33 -10.21
CA LEU A 61 -11.26 8.68 -11.36
C LEU A 61 -12.62 8.06 -11.01
N SER A 62 -12.74 7.44 -9.83
CA SER A 62 -14.02 6.89 -9.37
C SER A 62 -15.09 7.96 -9.17
N MET A 63 -14.73 9.12 -8.59
CA MET A 63 -15.65 10.25 -8.46
C MET A 63 -16.03 10.84 -9.81
N LEU A 64 -15.08 10.94 -10.75
CA LEU A 64 -15.36 11.40 -12.12
C LEU A 64 -16.35 10.46 -12.82
N ILE A 65 -16.13 9.15 -12.73
CA ILE A 65 -17.04 8.13 -13.28
C ILE A 65 -18.44 8.31 -12.66
N GLN A 66 -18.52 8.45 -11.33
CA GLN A 66 -19.79 8.67 -10.66
C GLN A 66 -20.49 9.93 -11.18
N PHE A 67 -19.79 11.06 -11.29
CA PHE A 67 -20.34 12.31 -11.76
C PHE A 67 -20.83 12.26 -13.22
N VAL A 68 -20.09 11.58 -14.11
CA VAL A 68 -20.41 11.52 -15.54
C VAL A 68 -21.56 10.54 -15.83
N PHE A 69 -21.57 9.38 -15.18
CA PHE A 69 -22.53 8.30 -15.49
C PHE A 69 -23.74 8.27 -14.56
N PHE A 70 -23.62 8.82 -13.35
CA PHE A 70 -24.66 8.87 -12.33
C PHE A 70 -24.79 10.29 -11.75
N PRO A 71 -25.13 11.29 -12.58
CA PRO A 71 -25.40 12.64 -12.09
C PRO A 71 -26.60 12.61 -11.13
N PRO A 72 -26.68 13.57 -10.18
CA PRO A 72 -27.76 13.63 -9.20
C PRO A 72 -29.15 13.80 -9.83
#